data_AF-A0AAX2MA25-F1
#
_entry.id   AF-A0AAX2MA25-F1
#
_cell.length_a   1.000
_cell.length_b   1.000
_cell.length_c   1.000
_cell.angle_alpha   90.00
_cell.angle_beta   90.00
_cell.angle_gamma   90.00
#
_symmetry.space_group_name_H-M   'P 1'
#
loop_
_entity.id
_entity.type
_entity.pdbx_description
1 polymer ?
#
loop_
_entity_poly.entity_id
_entity_poly.type
_entity_poly.pdbx_seq_one_letter_code
_entity_poly.pdbx_strand_id
1 'polypeptide(L)'
;MAAAADAGRRDARDDPQWRARILQWYAQPAGRRLAPVGAGPNIWGVSDLHGSIYEWVEDFNGLFVTSDSRAQGEQRTLATCGAAALSLGDRENYAILMRIAMLAALDAADTVGTVGFRCARDETEGRP
;
A
#
# COMPACT_ATOMS: atom_id res chain seq x y z
N MET A 1 10.74 4.90 -5.38
CA MET A 1 10.03 3.63 -5.11
C MET A 1 9.06 3.37 -6.25
N ALA A 2 8.88 2.12 -6.70
CA ALA A 2 8.00 1.79 -7.84
C ALA A 2 6.56 2.28 -7.66
N ALA A 3 6.02 2.21 -6.44
CA ALA A 3 4.68 2.68 -6.10
C ALA A 3 4.51 4.21 -6.17
N ALA A 4 5.59 5.00 -6.19
CA ALA A 4 5.50 6.45 -6.36
C ALA A 4 5.50 6.87 -7.83
N ALA A 5 5.80 5.96 -8.76
CA ALA A 5 5.95 6.26 -10.18
C ALA A 5 4.61 6.21 -10.94
N ASP A 6 4.57 6.87 -12.08
CA ASP A 6 3.57 6.66 -13.12
C ASP A 6 4.25 6.26 -14.44
N ALA A 7 3.52 6.28 -15.56
CA ALA A 7 4.02 5.88 -16.87
C ALA A 7 5.18 6.76 -17.39
N GLY A 8 5.28 8.03 -16.96
CA GLY A 8 6.28 8.99 -17.47
C GLY A 8 7.25 9.52 -16.43
N ARG A 9 6.98 9.32 -15.14
CA ARG A 9 7.72 9.92 -14.02
C ARG A 9 8.09 8.86 -13.00
N ARG A 10 9.31 8.96 -12.47
CA ARG A 10 9.79 8.13 -11.35
C ARG A 10 9.08 8.47 -10.03
N ASP A 11 8.58 9.69 -9.93
CA ASP A 11 7.81 10.17 -8.80
C ASP A 11 6.67 11.07 -9.31
N ALA A 12 5.45 10.59 -9.16
CA ALA A 12 4.22 11.27 -9.56
C ALA A 12 3.44 11.75 -8.33
N ARG A 13 4.05 11.72 -7.13
CA ARG A 13 3.36 12.12 -5.90
C ARG A 13 2.91 13.57 -5.94
N ASP A 14 3.51 14.46 -6.71
CA ASP A 14 3.04 15.85 -6.80
C ASP A 14 1.94 16.07 -7.87
N ASP A 15 1.50 15.01 -8.55
CA ASP A 15 0.41 15.07 -9.54
C ASP A 15 -0.97 14.83 -8.91
N PRO A 16 -1.86 15.84 -8.90
CA PRO A 16 -3.23 15.68 -8.39
C PRO A 16 -4.04 14.61 -9.13
N GLN A 17 -3.83 14.42 -10.44
CA GLN A 17 -4.55 13.40 -11.21
C GLN A 17 -4.08 11.99 -10.87
N TRP A 18 -2.79 11.81 -10.64
CA TRP A 18 -2.25 10.56 -10.11
C TRP A 18 -2.86 10.22 -8.75
N ARG A 19 -2.90 11.17 -7.83
CA ARG A 19 -3.51 10.98 -6.49
C ARG A 19 -5.01 10.70 -6.58
N ALA A 20 -5.74 11.45 -7.41
CA ALA A 20 -7.18 11.27 -7.59
C ALA A 20 -7.54 9.86 -8.09
N ARG A 21 -6.73 9.28 -8.99
CA ARG A 21 -6.91 7.89 -9.45
C ARG A 21 -6.78 6.87 -8.32
N ILE A 22 -5.80 7.07 -7.43
CA ILE A 22 -5.62 6.20 -6.24
C ILE A 22 -6.84 6.31 -5.31
N LEU A 23 -7.30 7.53 -5.04
CA LEU A 23 -8.47 7.77 -4.20
C LEU A 23 -9.77 7.22 -4.81
N GLN A 24 -9.90 7.26 -6.14
CA GLN A 24 -11.07 6.73 -6.85
C GLN A 24 -11.26 5.24 -6.59
N TRP A 25 -10.18 4.47 -6.39
CA TRP A 25 -10.28 3.05 -6.06
C TRP A 25 -10.96 2.82 -4.72
N TYR A 26 -10.59 3.59 -3.68
CA TYR A 26 -11.23 3.50 -2.36
C TYR A 26 -12.70 3.91 -2.37
N ALA A 27 -13.12 4.72 -3.35
CA ALA A 27 -14.51 5.10 -3.54
C ALA A 27 -15.37 4.03 -4.25
N GLN A 28 -14.76 2.94 -4.75
CA GLN A 28 -15.50 1.85 -5.39
C GLN A 28 -16.12 0.90 -4.35
N PRO A 29 -17.33 0.35 -4.61
CA PRO A 29 -17.91 -0.68 -3.74
C PRO A 29 -17.04 -1.93 -3.64
N ALA A 30 -17.00 -2.52 -2.45
CA ALA A 30 -16.45 -3.86 -2.24
C ALA A 30 -17.30 -4.89 -3.03
N GLY A 31 -16.65 -5.80 -3.76
CA GLY A 31 -17.32 -6.86 -4.54
C GLY A 31 -17.34 -6.66 -6.06
N ARG A 32 -16.68 -5.61 -6.58
CA ARG A 32 -16.37 -5.50 -8.02
C ARG A 32 -15.59 -6.72 -8.49
N ARG A 33 -15.98 -7.30 -9.63
CA ARG A 33 -15.16 -8.30 -10.34
C ARG A 33 -13.79 -7.70 -10.64
N LEU A 34 -12.72 -8.38 -10.23
CA LEU A 34 -11.36 -7.95 -10.50
C LEU A 34 -11.13 -7.82 -12.02
N ALA A 35 -10.50 -6.72 -12.42
CA ALA A 35 -10.09 -6.53 -13.81
C ALA A 35 -8.93 -7.50 -14.14
N PRO A 36 -8.73 -7.84 -15.42
CA PRO A 36 -7.52 -8.53 -15.85
C PRO A 36 -6.27 -7.76 -15.42
N VAL A 37 -5.25 -8.49 -14.94
CA VAL A 37 -3.97 -7.90 -14.51
C VAL A 37 -3.16 -7.36 -15.69
N GLY A 38 -2.27 -6.41 -15.42
CA GLY A 38 -1.27 -5.90 -16.36
C GLY A 38 -1.59 -4.55 -16.99
N ALA A 39 -2.73 -3.93 -16.66
CA ALA A 39 -3.12 -2.65 -17.26
C ALA A 39 -2.29 -1.47 -16.69
N GLY A 40 -1.78 -0.62 -17.58
CA GLY A 40 -1.17 0.67 -17.23
C GLY A 40 0.10 0.57 -16.37
N PRO A 41 1.21 0.01 -16.89
CA PRO A 41 2.46 -0.06 -16.13
C PRO A 41 3.03 1.33 -15.84
N ASN A 42 3.75 1.44 -14.72
CA ASN A 42 4.61 2.58 -14.46
C ASN A 42 5.90 2.53 -15.32
N ILE A 43 6.77 3.53 -15.16
CA ILE A 43 8.06 3.62 -15.87
C ILE A 43 9.00 2.42 -15.59
N TRP A 44 8.73 1.63 -14.56
CA TRP A 44 9.48 0.42 -14.21
C TRP A 44 8.84 -0.86 -14.77
N GLY A 45 7.77 -0.74 -15.58
CA GLY A 45 7.05 -1.88 -16.13
C GLY A 45 6.13 -2.59 -15.12
N VAL A 46 5.91 -2.02 -13.94
CA VAL A 46 5.07 -2.62 -12.90
C VAL A 46 3.64 -2.08 -13.00
N SER A 47 2.68 -2.99 -13.18
CA SER A 47 1.24 -2.67 -13.21
C SER A 47 0.56 -2.97 -11.88
N ASP A 48 -0.68 -2.47 -11.74
CA ASP A 48 -1.62 -2.80 -10.65
C ASP A 48 -1.15 -2.46 -9.23
N LEU A 49 -0.12 -1.61 -9.08
CA LEU A 49 0.34 -1.10 -7.77
C LEU A 49 -0.73 -0.25 -7.05
N HIS A 50 -1.70 0.28 -7.80
CA HIS A 50 -2.83 1.04 -7.27
C HIS A 50 -4.11 0.64 -8.00
N GLY A 51 -4.98 -0.15 -7.36
CA GLY A 51 -6.38 -0.27 -7.81
C GLY A 51 -6.93 -1.67 -8.15
N SER A 52 -6.18 -2.74 -7.86
CA SER A 52 -6.62 -4.12 -8.09
C SER A 52 -7.09 -4.79 -6.80
N ILE A 53 -6.14 -5.20 -5.96
CA ILE A 53 -6.33 -5.91 -4.70
C ILE A 53 -5.43 -5.29 -3.62
N TYR A 54 -5.70 -5.61 -2.36
CA TYR A 54 -4.69 -5.51 -1.32
C TYR A 54 -3.66 -6.63 -1.50
N GLU A 55 -2.42 -6.38 -1.11
CA GLU A 55 -1.34 -7.35 -1.20
C GLU A 55 -0.71 -7.55 0.17
N TRP A 56 -0.57 -8.81 0.58
CA TRP A 56 0.25 -9.19 1.73
C TRP A 56 1.70 -8.83 1.45
N VAL A 57 2.34 -8.27 2.46
CA VAL A 57 3.78 -8.01 2.51
C VAL A 57 4.35 -8.68 3.75
N GLU A 58 5.63 -9.07 3.70
CA GLU A 58 6.30 -9.78 4.79
C GLU A 58 6.22 -9.01 6.11
N ASP A 59 6.25 -7.69 6.05
CA ASP A 59 6.24 -6.76 7.18
C ASP A 59 4.85 -6.17 7.47
N PHE A 60 3.75 -6.89 7.18
CA PHE A 60 2.38 -6.34 7.33
C PHE A 60 2.06 -5.80 8.74
N ASN A 61 2.66 -6.39 9.78
CA ASN A 61 2.53 -5.96 11.18
C ASN A 61 3.64 -5.00 11.64
N GLY A 62 4.58 -4.59 10.78
CA GLY A 62 5.69 -3.70 11.15
C GLY A 62 5.23 -2.32 11.64
N LEU A 63 3.98 -1.93 11.36
CA LEU A 63 3.36 -0.69 11.86
C LEU A 63 2.71 -0.84 13.24
N PHE A 64 2.38 -2.06 13.68
CA PHE A 64 1.71 -2.30 14.96
C PHE A 64 2.70 -2.84 15.99
N VAL A 65 2.80 -2.12 17.10
CA VAL A 65 3.72 -2.40 18.20
C VAL A 65 3.51 -3.82 18.73
N THR A 66 4.55 -4.65 18.66
CA THR A 66 4.68 -5.78 19.59
C THR A 66 5.05 -5.22 20.97
N SER A 67 4.41 -5.68 22.03
CA SER A 67 4.68 -5.23 23.41
C SER A 67 6.05 -5.68 23.95
N ASP A 68 6.92 -6.27 23.11
CA ASP A 68 8.24 -6.70 23.51
C ASP A 68 9.28 -5.60 23.31
N SER A 69 9.57 -4.93 24.43
CA SER A 69 10.55 -3.85 24.59
C SER A 69 12.00 -4.13 24.13
N ARG A 70 12.33 -5.34 23.65
CA ARG A 70 13.72 -5.72 23.31
C ARG A 70 14.17 -5.43 21.88
N ALA A 71 13.25 -5.09 20.97
CA ALA A 71 13.56 -4.85 19.56
C ALA A 71 13.61 -3.35 19.21
N GLN A 72 14.32 -2.53 20.00
CA GLN A 72 14.41 -1.06 19.85
C GLN A 72 15.41 -0.64 18.75
N GLY A 73 15.19 -1.07 17.50
CA GLY A 73 16.12 -0.82 16.39
C GLY A 73 15.68 0.25 15.40
N GLU A 74 14.44 0.23 14.93
CA GLU A 74 13.97 1.12 13.87
C GLU A 74 12.45 1.34 13.96
N GLN A 75 12.01 1.89 15.09
CA GLN A 75 10.62 2.24 15.36
C GLN A 75 10.16 3.46 14.55
N ARG A 76 9.34 3.28 13.51
CA ARG A 76 8.55 4.36 12.91
C ARG A 76 7.16 4.41 13.52
N THR A 77 7.08 4.87 14.75
CA THR A 77 5.84 4.97 15.51
C THR A 77 5.03 6.20 15.08
N LEU A 78 3.81 6.01 14.56
CA LEU A 78 2.78 7.06 14.48
C LEU A 78 2.18 7.30 15.88
N ALA A 79 3.04 7.66 16.85
CA ALA A 79 2.82 7.50 18.29
C ALA A 79 1.88 8.52 18.96
N THR A 80 1.16 9.37 18.23
CA THR A 80 0.36 10.41 18.89
C THR A 80 -1.02 10.58 18.27
N CYS A 81 -2.03 10.62 19.14
CA CYS A 81 -3.43 10.89 18.78
C CYS A 81 -3.59 12.24 18.03
N GLY A 82 -2.64 13.18 18.18
CA GLY A 82 -2.63 14.46 17.47
C GLY A 82 -2.11 14.38 16.02
N ALA A 83 -1.06 13.60 15.75
CA ALA A 83 -0.52 13.45 14.40
C ALA A 83 -1.48 12.66 13.49
N ALA A 84 -2.15 11.64 14.04
CA ALA A 84 -3.21 10.93 13.35
C ALA A 84 -4.42 11.84 13.05
N ALA A 85 -4.85 12.67 14.01
CA ALA A 85 -5.98 13.60 13.86
C ALA A 85 -5.73 14.72 12.83
N LEU A 86 -4.52 15.29 12.79
CA LEU A 86 -4.15 16.29 11.77
C LEU A 86 -4.05 15.68 10.37
N SER A 87 -3.62 14.42 10.28
CA SER A 87 -3.62 13.67 9.02
C SER A 87 -5.05 13.29 8.57
N LEU A 88 -6.02 13.17 9.47
CA LEU A 88 -7.41 12.76 9.20
C LEU A 88 -8.28 13.81 8.50
N GLY A 89 -7.90 15.09 8.56
CA GLY A 89 -8.64 16.18 7.90
C GLY A 89 -8.28 16.40 6.44
N ASP A 90 -7.15 15.85 5.99
CA ASP A 90 -6.66 16.02 4.63
C ASP A 90 -7.04 14.83 3.75
N ARG A 91 -7.77 15.11 2.66
CA ARG A 91 -8.15 14.12 1.64
C ARG A 91 -6.91 13.45 1.04
N GLU A 92 -5.78 14.14 1.01
CA GLU A 92 -4.51 13.62 0.50
C GLU A 92 -3.97 12.46 1.35
N ASN A 93 -4.35 12.38 2.63
CA ASN A 93 -3.96 11.31 3.54
C ASN A 93 -5.00 10.19 3.64
N TYR A 94 -6.17 10.32 2.99
CA TYR A 94 -7.24 9.32 3.07
C TYR A 94 -6.78 7.93 2.63
N ALA A 95 -5.98 7.84 1.56
CA ALA A 95 -5.41 6.57 1.10
C ALA A 95 -4.49 5.93 2.14
N ILE A 96 -3.73 6.72 2.90
CA ILE A 96 -2.85 6.24 3.98
C ILE A 96 -3.71 5.70 5.14
N LEU A 97 -4.76 6.42 5.51
CA LEU A 97 -5.65 6.02 6.59
C LEU A 97 -6.41 4.74 6.29
N MET A 98 -6.91 4.58 5.07
CA MET A 98 -7.56 3.34 4.64
C MET A 98 -6.60 2.15 4.66
N ARG A 99 -5.32 2.35 4.32
CA ARG A 99 -4.29 1.30 4.47
C ARG A 99 -4.06 0.91 5.92
N ILE A 100 -3.91 1.90 6.81
CA ILE A 100 -3.73 1.64 8.24
C ILE A 100 -4.95 0.90 8.82
N ALA A 101 -6.16 1.34 8.46
CA ALA A 101 -7.40 0.70 8.90
C ALA A 101 -7.52 -0.75 8.41
N MET A 102 -7.15 -1.01 7.14
CA MET A 102 -7.14 -2.37 6.59
C MET A 102 -6.12 -3.26 7.31
N LEU A 103 -4.91 -2.76 7.55
CA LEU A 103 -3.87 -3.51 8.25
C LEU A 103 -4.27 -3.80 9.70
N ALA A 104 -4.96 -2.89 10.38
CA ALA A 104 -5.47 -3.10 11.74
C ALA A 104 -6.63 -4.11 11.79
N ALA A 105 -7.31 -4.36 10.67
CA ALA A 105 -8.50 -5.20 10.60
C ALA A 105 -8.23 -6.63 10.11
N LEU A 106 -6.99 -6.94 9.70
CA LEU A 106 -6.60 -8.24 9.18
C LEU A 106 -5.70 -9.00 10.16
N ASP A 107 -6.07 -10.23 10.49
CA ASP A 107 -5.16 -11.21 11.09
C ASP A 107 -4.42 -12.00 10.00
N ALA A 108 -3.26 -12.56 10.33
CA ALA A 108 -2.45 -13.35 9.38
C ALA A 108 -3.19 -14.56 8.78
N ALA A 109 -4.21 -15.06 9.48
CA ALA A 109 -5.03 -16.19 9.05
C ALA A 109 -6.21 -15.78 8.15
N ASP A 110 -6.42 -14.47 7.93
CA ASP A 110 -7.56 -13.99 7.16
C ASP A 110 -7.39 -14.26 5.67
N THR A 111 -8.47 -14.73 5.05
CA THR A 111 -8.56 -14.90 3.60
C THR A 111 -9.75 -14.10 3.10
N VAL A 112 -9.47 -12.96 2.48
CA VAL A 112 -10.48 -12.10 1.87
C VAL A 112 -10.26 -12.12 0.37
N GLY A 113 -11.33 -12.25 -0.43
CA GLY A 113 -11.25 -12.32 -1.90
C GLY A 113 -10.69 -11.07 -2.59
N THR A 114 -10.32 -10.04 -1.81
CA THR A 114 -9.68 -8.79 -2.23
C THR A 114 -8.25 -8.64 -1.72
N VAL A 115 -7.68 -9.68 -1.09
CA VAL A 115 -6.30 -9.72 -0.61
C VAL A 115 -5.54 -10.84 -1.35
N GLY A 116 -4.37 -10.52 -1.89
CA GLY A 116 -3.48 -11.48 -2.56
C GLY A 116 -2.02 -11.15 -2.28
N PHE A 117 -1.13 -11.42 -3.24
CA PHE A 117 0.31 -11.17 -3.08
C PHE A 117 1.00 -11.01 -4.44
N ARG A 118 2.23 -10.50 -4.41
CA ARG A 118 3.16 -10.53 -5.54
C ARG A 118 4.48 -11.15 -5.12
N CYS A 119 5.10 -11.89 -6.03
CA CYS A 119 6.44 -12.40 -5.80
C CYS A 119 7.48 -11.32 -6.11
N ALA A 120 8.48 -11.22 -5.25
CA ALA A 120 9.71 -10.50 -5.52
C ALA A 120 10.86 -11.51 -5.57
N ARG A 121 11.93 -11.17 -6.29
CA ARG A 121 13.17 -11.94 -6.31
C ARG A 121 14.35 -10.99 -6.33
N ASP A 122 15.46 -11.41 -5.73
CA ASP A 122 16.70 -10.66 -5.80
C ASP A 122 17.29 -10.72 -7.21
N GLU A 123 17.87 -9.61 -7.66
CA GLU A 123 18.51 -9.54 -8.99
C GLU A 123 19.74 -10.46 -9.09
N THR A 124 20.31 -10.88 -7.96
CA THR A 124 21.51 -11.71 -7.87
C THR A 124 21.25 -13.20 -8.01
N GLU A 125 20.02 -13.67 -7.79
CA GLU A 125 19.69 -15.10 -7.78
C GLU A 125 19.38 -15.69 -9.18
N GLY A 126 19.41 -14.84 -10.22
CA GLY A 126 19.03 -15.20 -11.59
C GLY A 126 20.17 -15.25 -12.62
N ARG A 127 21.44 -15.16 -12.21
CA ARG A 127 22.58 -15.27 -13.14
C ARG A 127 23.17 -16.68 -13.06
N PRO A 128 23.20 -17.46 -14.16
CA PRO A 128 23.98 -18.70 -14.18
C PRO A 128 25.48 -18.42 -14.01
#